data_AF-G0L867-F1
#
_entry.id   AF-G0L867-F1
#
_cell.length_a   1.000
_cell.length_b   1.000
_cell.length_c   1.000
_cell.angle_alpha   90.00
_cell.angle_beta   90.00
_cell.angle_gamma   90.00
#
_symmetry.space_group_name_H-M   'P 1'
#
loop_
_entity.id
_entity.type
_entity.pdbx_description
1 polymer ?
#
loop_
_entity_poly.entity_id
_entity_poly.type
_entity_poly.pdbx_seq_one_letter_code
_entity_poly.pdbx_strand_id
1 'polypeptide(L)'
;MDTLEYYENKKEFNVFVASTFSDLTRFKEQNDQTSFNKLLLKDLYQVKRYIGKRLAAALSKGNLPKGKYKVDDFVDQLFIEAYTNFFEVDSEEQLHPWLFKKADELLEETIVDEEFDDYFLKNIDDYSRPEWDAMEEKFSTDGDGDFVMIDELDDISYAKNDYVLNHVFIEDHNKELIAQLDKELGRENIRRHTTMVLHNLPLPMRTVFELATEFHFSVDEIAMIRNQSLEEVKQLLENARKTLEVSFFNRYEVKK
;
A
#
# COMPACT_ATOMS: atom_id res chain seq x y z
N MET A 1 36.71 -22.17 -10.28
CA MET A 1 35.34 -22.62 -10.61
C MET A 1 34.75 -21.53 -11.47
N ASP A 2 34.64 -21.87 -12.75
CA ASP A 2 34.67 -20.95 -13.88
C ASP A 2 33.39 -20.17 -14.06
N THR A 3 33.52 -18.92 -14.49
CA THR A 3 32.41 -18.06 -14.90
C THR A 3 31.59 -18.67 -16.05
N LEU A 4 32.20 -19.51 -16.90
CA LEU A 4 31.53 -20.22 -18.01
C LEU A 4 30.51 -21.27 -17.54
N GLU A 5 30.83 -22.07 -16.52
CA GLU A 5 29.95 -23.10 -15.94
C GLU A 5 28.70 -22.48 -15.28
N TYR A 6 28.83 -21.24 -14.79
CA TYR A 6 27.72 -20.44 -14.26
C TYR A 6 26.78 -19.88 -15.34
N TYR A 7 27.28 -19.63 -16.57
CA TYR A 7 26.47 -19.14 -17.69
C TYR A 7 25.74 -20.27 -18.44
N GLU A 8 26.34 -21.47 -18.54
CA GLU A 8 25.66 -22.67 -19.09
C GLU A 8 24.43 -23.03 -18.23
N ASN A 9 24.60 -23.05 -16.91
CA ASN A 9 23.55 -23.36 -15.94
C ASN A 9 22.36 -22.36 -15.99
N LYS A 10 22.60 -21.10 -16.39
CA LYS A 10 21.53 -20.10 -16.55
C LYS A 10 20.67 -20.32 -17.79
N LYS A 11 21.28 -20.66 -18.93
CA LYS A 11 20.52 -20.99 -20.15
C LYS A 11 19.75 -22.28 -19.95
N GLU A 12 20.36 -23.27 -19.30
CA GLU A 12 19.70 -24.53 -18.95
C GLU A 12 18.49 -24.33 -18.06
N PHE A 13 18.57 -23.42 -17.07
CA PHE A 13 17.41 -23.13 -16.22
C PHE A 13 16.28 -22.42 -16.97
N ASN A 14 16.58 -21.50 -17.89
CA ASN A 14 15.54 -20.90 -18.73
C ASN A 14 14.82 -21.94 -19.58
N VAL A 15 15.56 -22.90 -20.15
CA VAL A 15 15.00 -24.02 -20.92
C VAL A 15 14.16 -24.94 -20.02
N PHE A 16 14.63 -25.21 -18.80
CA PHE A 16 13.86 -25.96 -17.80
C PHE A 16 12.51 -25.27 -17.51
N VAL A 17 12.52 -23.97 -17.21
CA VAL A 17 11.28 -23.22 -16.95
C VAL A 17 10.37 -23.22 -18.18
N ALA A 18 10.89 -22.98 -19.38
CA ALA A 18 10.08 -23.07 -20.60
C ALA A 18 9.40 -24.45 -20.73
N SER A 19 10.12 -25.54 -20.41
CA SER A 19 9.56 -26.89 -20.49
C SER A 19 8.40 -27.17 -19.53
N THR A 20 8.21 -26.38 -18.47
CA THR A 20 7.10 -26.53 -17.53
C THR A 20 5.80 -25.87 -18.01
N PHE A 21 5.89 -24.99 -19.03
CA PHE A 21 4.77 -24.15 -19.49
C PHE A 21 3.52 -24.96 -19.83
N SER A 22 3.65 -26.03 -20.62
CA SER A 22 2.50 -26.87 -21.01
C SER A 22 1.80 -27.52 -19.80
N ASP A 23 2.56 -27.95 -18.79
CA ASP A 23 1.99 -28.53 -17.57
C ASP A 23 1.31 -27.46 -16.73
N LEU A 24 1.89 -26.27 -16.60
CA LEU A 24 1.29 -25.12 -15.92
C LEU A 24 -0.02 -24.68 -16.58
N THR A 25 -0.05 -24.58 -17.92
CA THR A 25 -1.28 -24.30 -18.68
C THR A 25 -2.36 -25.33 -18.39
N ARG A 26 -2.01 -26.62 -18.45
CA ARG A 26 -2.95 -27.70 -18.15
C ARG A 26 -3.50 -27.60 -16.72
N PHE A 27 -2.64 -27.36 -15.72
CA PHE A 27 -3.08 -27.20 -14.34
C PHE A 27 -3.98 -25.98 -14.16
N LYS A 28 -3.67 -24.87 -14.84
CA LYS A 28 -4.49 -23.65 -14.80
C LYS A 28 -5.87 -23.87 -15.43
N GLU A 29 -5.95 -24.50 -16.59
CA GLU A 29 -7.22 -24.86 -17.26
C GLU A 29 -8.09 -25.79 -16.43
N GLN A 30 -7.46 -26.68 -15.65
CA GLN A 30 -8.14 -27.62 -14.76
C GLN A 30 -8.51 -27.01 -13.39
N ASN A 31 -8.15 -25.75 -13.14
CA ASN A 31 -8.21 -25.11 -11.82
C ASN A 31 -7.48 -25.92 -10.72
N ASP A 32 -6.45 -26.68 -11.07
CA ASP A 32 -5.59 -27.39 -10.12
C ASP A 32 -4.48 -26.46 -9.59
N GLN A 33 -4.88 -25.55 -8.71
CA GLN A 33 -3.96 -24.59 -8.08
C GLN A 33 -2.85 -25.27 -7.27
N THR A 34 -3.12 -26.45 -6.69
CA THR A 34 -2.12 -27.15 -5.87
C THR A 34 -0.97 -27.67 -6.72
N SER A 35 -1.29 -28.33 -7.84
CA SER A 35 -0.26 -28.82 -8.77
C SER A 35 0.46 -27.66 -9.47
N PHE A 36 -0.28 -26.61 -9.83
CA PHE A 36 0.30 -25.38 -10.39
C PHE A 36 1.34 -24.76 -9.45
N ASN A 37 0.97 -24.48 -8.20
CA ASN A 37 1.87 -23.85 -7.22
C ASN A 37 3.09 -24.72 -6.94
N LYS A 38 2.91 -26.05 -6.86
CA LYS A 38 4.03 -26.98 -6.63
C LYS A 38 5.03 -26.99 -7.78
N LEU A 39 4.56 -26.87 -9.02
CA LEU A 39 5.43 -26.78 -10.19
C LEU A 39 6.10 -25.40 -10.26
N LEU A 40 5.30 -24.33 -10.14
CA LEU A 40 5.77 -22.95 -10.16
C LEU A 40 6.85 -22.68 -9.11
N LEU A 41 6.75 -23.26 -7.91
CA LEU A 41 7.77 -23.13 -6.86
C LEU A 41 9.17 -23.53 -7.35
N LYS A 42 9.27 -24.50 -8.26
CA LYS A 42 10.55 -24.93 -8.84
C LYS A 42 11.08 -23.89 -9.83
N ASP A 43 10.19 -23.28 -10.60
CA ASP A 43 10.50 -22.29 -11.62
C ASP A 43 10.94 -20.95 -10.99
N LEU A 44 10.44 -20.65 -9.79
CA LEU A 44 10.75 -19.43 -9.05
C LEU A 44 12.13 -19.40 -8.40
N TYR A 45 12.97 -20.45 -8.50
CA TYR A 45 14.27 -20.48 -7.81
C TYR A 45 15.16 -19.27 -8.12
N GLN A 46 15.29 -18.90 -9.40
CA GLN A 46 16.08 -17.73 -9.79
C GLN A 46 15.36 -16.41 -9.48
N VAL A 47 14.03 -16.38 -9.60
CA VAL A 47 13.19 -15.21 -9.28
C VAL A 47 13.29 -14.85 -7.80
N LYS A 48 13.23 -15.83 -6.89
CA LYS A 48 13.41 -15.64 -5.44
C LYS A 48 14.77 -15.00 -5.11
N ARG A 49 15.83 -15.42 -5.80
CA ARG A 49 17.17 -14.82 -5.65
C ARG A 49 17.22 -13.40 -6.19
N TYR A 50 16.49 -13.10 -7.26
CA TYR A 50 16.36 -11.75 -7.80
C TYR A 50 15.63 -10.82 -6.83
N ILE A 51 14.47 -11.24 -6.32
CA ILE A 51 13.70 -10.53 -5.30
C ILE A 51 14.59 -10.20 -4.10
N GLY A 52 15.30 -11.19 -3.56
CA GLY A 52 16.19 -10.98 -2.42
C GLY A 52 17.29 -9.94 -2.66
N LYS A 53 17.84 -9.85 -3.88
CA LYS A 53 18.84 -8.83 -4.23
C LYS A 53 18.22 -7.44 -4.36
N ARG A 54 17.08 -7.31 -5.05
CA ARG A 54 16.38 -6.03 -5.23
C ARG A 54 15.91 -5.48 -3.88
N LEU A 55 15.28 -6.32 -3.06
CA LEU A 55 14.84 -5.97 -1.70
C LEU A 55 16.01 -5.49 -0.83
N ALA A 56 17.14 -6.23 -0.82
CA ALA A 56 18.32 -5.82 -0.05
C ALA A 56 18.88 -4.47 -0.53
N ALA A 57 18.86 -4.21 -1.84
CA ALA A 57 19.29 -2.93 -2.39
C ALA A 57 18.37 -1.78 -1.96
N ALA A 58 17.05 -1.95 -2.06
CA ALA A 58 16.07 -0.94 -1.63
C ALA A 58 16.18 -0.64 -0.12
N LEU A 59 16.30 -1.67 0.72
CA LEU A 59 16.56 -1.53 2.16
C LEU A 59 17.87 -0.80 2.48
N SER A 60 18.92 -1.03 1.68
CA SER A 60 20.22 -0.38 1.88
C SER A 60 20.23 1.09 1.50
N LYS A 61 19.41 1.47 0.51
CA LYS A 61 19.25 2.85 0.04
C LYS A 61 18.26 3.67 0.86
N GLY A 62 17.41 2.99 1.65
CA GLY A 62 16.40 3.62 2.49
C GLY A 62 15.04 3.78 1.81
N ASN A 63 14.87 3.28 0.58
CA ASN A 63 13.59 3.30 -0.15
C ASN A 63 12.54 2.39 0.49
N LEU A 64 12.96 1.40 1.28
CA LEU A 64 12.07 0.55 2.07
C LEU A 64 12.50 0.51 3.54
N PRO A 65 11.54 0.47 4.49
CA PRO A 65 11.84 0.38 5.91
C PRO A 65 12.38 -0.99 6.32
N LYS A 66 13.35 -0.98 7.23
CA LYS A 66 13.97 -2.22 7.74
C LYS A 66 12.97 -3.05 8.55
N GLY A 67 12.91 -4.35 8.23
CA GLY A 67 12.13 -5.33 9.00
C GLY A 67 10.65 -5.44 8.61
N LYS A 68 10.11 -4.51 7.82
CA LYS A 68 8.72 -4.53 7.36
C LYS A 68 8.46 -5.61 6.29
N TYR A 69 9.40 -5.77 5.37
CA TYR A 69 9.26 -6.67 4.22
C TYR A 69 10.27 -7.81 4.24
N LYS A 70 9.82 -9.00 3.82
CA LYS A 70 10.63 -10.20 3.64
C LYS A 70 10.50 -10.71 2.22
N VAL A 71 11.50 -11.47 1.77
CA VAL A 71 11.49 -12.09 0.43
C VAL A 71 10.27 -12.98 0.23
N ASP A 72 9.85 -13.70 1.27
CA ASP A 72 8.72 -14.62 1.18
C ASP A 72 7.39 -13.88 0.97
N ASP A 73 7.22 -12.65 1.47
CA ASP A 73 6.00 -11.85 1.24
C ASP A 73 5.77 -11.58 -0.26
N PHE A 74 6.84 -11.22 -0.98
CA PHE A 74 6.78 -11.03 -2.44
C PHE A 74 6.64 -12.33 -3.21
N VAL A 75 7.23 -13.42 -2.72
CA VAL A 75 7.09 -14.74 -3.35
C VAL A 75 5.66 -15.26 -3.22
N ASP A 76 5.05 -15.07 -2.05
CA ASP A 76 3.66 -15.46 -1.79
C ASP A 76 2.70 -14.66 -2.67
N GLN A 77 2.89 -13.34 -2.78
CA GLN A 77 2.11 -12.52 -3.70
C GLN A 77 2.34 -12.93 -5.17
N LEU A 78 3.57 -13.25 -5.55
CA LEU A 78 3.88 -13.71 -6.89
C LEU A 78 3.17 -15.02 -7.25
N PHE A 79 2.92 -15.93 -6.30
CA PHE A 79 2.08 -17.11 -6.57
C PHE A 79 0.65 -16.72 -6.94
N ILE A 80 0.08 -15.73 -6.26
CA ILE A 80 -1.28 -15.23 -6.52
C ILE A 80 -1.32 -14.56 -7.90
N GLU A 81 -0.40 -13.65 -8.17
CA GLU A 81 -0.30 -12.96 -9.46
C GLU A 81 -0.06 -13.92 -10.61
N ALA A 82 0.86 -14.86 -10.44
CA ALA A 82 1.20 -15.83 -11.46
C ALA A 82 0.01 -16.73 -11.81
N TYR A 83 -0.75 -17.19 -10.81
CA TYR A 83 -1.92 -18.03 -11.05
C TYR A 83 -3.11 -17.25 -11.65
N THR A 84 -3.29 -15.99 -11.23
CA THR A 84 -4.40 -15.14 -11.66
C THR A 84 -4.21 -14.70 -13.11
N ASN A 85 -3.00 -14.27 -13.45
CA ASN A 85 -2.67 -13.65 -14.72
C ASN A 85 -1.91 -14.58 -15.68
N PHE A 86 -1.86 -15.89 -15.40
CA PHE A 86 -1.06 -16.86 -16.16
C PHE A 86 -1.29 -16.80 -17.69
N PHE A 87 -2.54 -16.57 -18.11
CA PHE A 87 -2.91 -16.52 -19.53
C PHE A 87 -2.41 -15.26 -20.27
N GLU A 88 -1.73 -14.34 -19.59
CA GLU A 88 -0.95 -13.27 -20.23
C GLU A 88 0.35 -13.80 -20.88
N VAL A 89 0.79 -15.02 -20.55
CA VAL A 89 1.99 -15.62 -21.11
C VAL A 89 1.66 -16.27 -22.44
N ASP A 90 2.08 -15.65 -23.54
CA ASP A 90 1.73 -16.11 -24.90
C ASP A 90 2.56 -17.32 -25.36
N SER A 91 3.75 -17.53 -24.79
CA SER A 91 4.64 -18.64 -25.17
C SER A 91 5.53 -19.16 -24.05
N GLU A 92 6.04 -20.38 -24.21
CA GLU A 92 6.91 -21.03 -23.23
C GLU A 92 8.21 -20.24 -22.97
N GLU A 93 8.75 -19.56 -23.98
CA GLU A 93 9.95 -18.75 -23.85
C GLU A 93 9.72 -17.46 -23.05
N GLN A 94 8.47 -16.99 -22.98
CA GLN A 94 8.09 -15.80 -22.24
C GLN A 94 7.86 -16.08 -20.76
N LEU A 95 7.62 -17.33 -20.35
CA LEU A 95 7.27 -17.68 -18.97
C LEU A 95 8.30 -17.15 -17.96
N HIS A 96 9.58 -17.44 -18.18
CA HIS A 96 10.61 -17.05 -17.22
C HIS A 96 10.81 -15.52 -17.16
N PRO A 97 10.97 -14.78 -18.28
CA PRO A 97 10.97 -13.31 -18.26
C PRO A 97 9.72 -12.70 -17.64
N TRP A 98 8.54 -13.28 -17.89
CA TRP A 98 7.28 -12.79 -17.35
C TRP A 98 7.21 -12.93 -15.82
N LEU A 99 7.71 -14.04 -15.26
CA LEU A 99 7.82 -14.19 -13.79
C LEU A 99 8.75 -13.14 -13.17
N PHE A 100 9.85 -12.79 -13.85
CA PHE A 100 10.72 -11.69 -13.43
C PHE A 100 10.04 -10.33 -13.52
N LYS A 101 9.27 -10.09 -14.59
CA LYS A 101 8.50 -8.86 -14.79
C LYS A 101 7.49 -8.69 -13.65
N LYS A 102 6.66 -9.69 -13.37
CA LYS A 102 5.68 -9.65 -12.27
C LYS A 102 6.35 -9.43 -10.91
N ALA A 103 7.50 -10.07 -10.66
CA ALA A 103 8.25 -9.85 -9.43
C ALA A 103 8.81 -8.41 -9.33
N ASP A 104 9.23 -7.82 -10.45
CA ASP A 104 9.74 -6.44 -10.48
C ASP A 104 8.63 -5.41 -10.33
N GLU A 105 7.46 -5.63 -10.94
CA GLU A 105 6.24 -4.83 -10.77
C GLU A 105 5.85 -4.78 -9.27
N LEU A 106 5.74 -5.94 -8.61
CA LEU A 106 5.43 -6.01 -7.18
C LEU A 106 6.43 -5.23 -6.30
N LEU A 107 7.72 -5.32 -6.62
CA LEU A 107 8.77 -4.60 -5.89
C LEU A 107 8.69 -3.10 -6.12
N GLU A 108 8.49 -2.67 -7.37
CA GLU A 108 8.45 -1.26 -7.74
C GLU A 108 7.21 -0.58 -7.18
N GLU A 109 6.03 -1.21 -7.29
CA GLU A 109 4.79 -0.73 -6.65
C GLU A 109 5.01 -0.52 -5.15
N THR A 110 5.57 -1.51 -4.46
CA THR A 110 5.86 -1.40 -3.03
C THR A 110 6.84 -0.27 -2.71
N ILE A 111 7.88 -0.07 -3.53
CA ILE A 111 8.86 1.00 -3.32
C ILE A 111 8.21 2.37 -3.52
N VAL A 112 7.45 2.53 -4.60
CA VAL A 112 6.77 3.80 -4.93
C VAL A 112 5.78 4.17 -3.84
N ASP A 113 5.00 3.21 -3.36
CA ASP A 113 4.04 3.43 -2.28
C ASP A 113 4.74 3.88 -0.99
N GLU A 114 5.83 3.21 -0.59
CA GLU A 114 6.58 3.58 0.61
C GLU A 114 7.30 4.94 0.47
N GLU A 115 7.81 5.27 -0.71
CA GLU A 115 8.42 6.57 -0.98
C GLU A 115 7.39 7.70 -0.93
N PHE A 116 6.18 7.47 -1.45
CA PHE A 116 5.08 8.41 -1.35
C PHE A 116 4.67 8.64 0.11
N ASP A 117 4.45 7.55 0.86
CA ASP A 117 4.11 7.57 2.27
C ASP A 117 5.14 8.36 3.11
N ASP A 118 6.43 8.09 2.90
CA ASP A 118 7.53 8.78 3.58
C ASP A 118 7.61 10.26 3.19
N TYR A 119 7.41 10.59 1.92
CA TYR A 119 7.35 11.97 1.45
C TYR A 119 6.19 12.74 2.08
N PHE A 120 4.98 12.17 2.07
CA PHE A 120 3.80 12.80 2.66
C PHE A 120 4.00 13.09 4.15
N LEU A 121 4.49 12.10 4.89
CA LEU A 121 4.72 12.24 6.34
C LEU A 121 5.83 13.25 6.67
N LYS A 122 6.91 13.30 5.89
CA LYS A 122 8.02 14.23 6.15
C LYS A 122 7.67 15.69 5.86
N ASN A 123 6.77 15.94 4.91
CA ASN A 123 6.41 17.29 4.48
C ASN A 123 5.05 17.75 5.04
N ILE A 124 4.42 16.96 5.91
CA ILE A 124 3.11 17.28 6.51
C ILE A 124 3.12 18.66 7.21
N ASP A 125 4.27 19.04 7.79
CA ASP A 125 4.49 20.33 8.45
C ASP A 125 4.66 21.51 7.48
N ASP A 126 5.03 21.23 6.23
CA ASP A 126 5.51 22.23 5.26
C ASP A 126 4.47 22.54 4.16
N TYR A 127 3.41 21.73 4.02
CA TYR A 127 2.37 21.97 3.03
C TYR A 127 1.62 23.29 3.29
N SER A 128 1.60 24.12 2.25
CA SER A 128 0.82 25.36 2.21
C SER A 128 -0.67 25.08 2.01
N ARG A 129 -1.52 26.05 2.38
CA ARG A 129 -2.97 25.95 2.18
C ARG A 129 -3.38 25.65 0.72
N PRO A 130 -2.81 26.30 -0.32
CA PRO A 130 -3.12 25.94 -1.70
C PRO A 130 -2.74 24.50 -2.07
N GLU A 131 -1.65 23.96 -1.51
CA GLU A 131 -1.27 22.56 -1.73
C GLU A 131 -2.27 21.61 -1.06
N TRP A 132 -2.71 21.92 0.16
CA TRP A 132 -3.78 21.16 0.83
C TRP A 132 -5.11 21.21 0.08
N ASP A 133 -5.46 22.37 -0.45
CA ASP A 133 -6.68 22.54 -1.24
C ASP A 133 -6.58 21.72 -2.53
N ALA A 134 -5.44 21.77 -3.23
CA ALA A 134 -5.19 20.93 -4.42
C ALA A 134 -5.19 19.42 -4.12
N MET A 135 -4.72 18.99 -2.95
CA MET A 135 -4.77 17.57 -2.53
C MET A 135 -6.18 17.11 -2.18
N GLU A 136 -7.03 18.00 -1.68
CA GLU A 136 -8.45 17.73 -1.44
C GLU A 136 -9.25 17.68 -2.75
N GLU A 137 -8.81 18.40 -3.78
CA GLU A 137 -9.37 18.35 -5.12
C GLU A 137 -8.97 17.06 -5.86
N LYS A 138 -9.69 15.97 -5.58
CA LYS A 138 -9.56 14.75 -6.37
C LYS A 138 -10.39 14.85 -7.63
N PHE A 139 -9.71 14.95 -8.77
CA PHE A 139 -10.31 14.82 -10.09
C PHE A 139 -10.46 13.33 -10.46
N SER A 140 -11.63 12.98 -10.96
CA SER A 140 -11.85 11.80 -11.81
C SER A 140 -11.98 12.28 -13.26
N THR A 141 -12.07 11.34 -14.18
CA THR A 141 -12.44 11.60 -15.57
C THR A 141 -13.86 11.05 -15.77
N ASP A 142 -14.75 11.81 -16.41
CA ASP A 142 -16.08 11.32 -16.75
C ASP A 142 -16.04 10.39 -17.98
N GLY A 143 -17.21 9.90 -18.40
CA GLY A 143 -17.33 9.00 -19.55
C GLY A 143 -16.89 9.62 -20.89
N ASP A 144 -16.78 10.95 -20.97
CA ASP A 144 -16.38 11.71 -22.16
C ASP A 144 -14.93 12.19 -22.11
N GLY A 145 -14.22 11.95 -21.00
CA GLY A 145 -12.82 12.35 -20.85
C GLY A 145 -12.60 13.67 -20.12
N ASP A 146 -13.66 14.32 -19.65
CA ASP A 146 -13.59 15.61 -18.95
C ASP A 146 -13.25 15.40 -17.46
N PHE A 147 -12.42 16.29 -16.91
CA PHE A 147 -12.10 16.27 -15.48
C PHE A 147 -13.32 16.68 -14.66
N VAL A 148 -13.75 15.78 -13.77
CA VAL A 148 -14.89 15.99 -12.86
C VAL A 148 -14.43 15.78 -11.42
N MET A 149 -14.95 16.57 -10.50
CA MET A 149 -14.63 16.42 -9.09
C MET A 149 -15.23 15.13 -8.54
N ILE A 150 -14.46 14.31 -7.82
CA ILE A 150 -15.00 13.10 -7.17
C ILE A 150 -16.16 13.46 -6.22
N ASP A 151 -16.09 14.63 -5.58
CA ASP A 151 -17.16 15.15 -4.71
C ASP A 151 -18.48 15.47 -5.48
N GLU A 152 -18.45 15.60 -6.82
CA GLU A 152 -19.64 15.79 -7.68
C GLU A 152 -20.18 14.46 -8.24
N LEU A 153 -19.37 13.40 -8.20
CA LEU A 153 -19.74 12.03 -8.51
C LEU A 153 -20.29 11.37 -7.25
N ASP A 154 -21.53 11.69 -6.88
CA ASP A 154 -22.24 11.24 -5.67
C ASP A 154 -22.31 9.69 -5.60
N ASP A 155 -21.19 9.03 -5.26
CA ASP A 155 -21.03 7.59 -5.30
C ASP A 155 -21.33 6.98 -3.92
N ILE A 156 -22.35 6.12 -3.92
CA ILE A 156 -22.84 5.27 -2.83
C ILE A 156 -21.79 4.35 -2.22
N SER A 157 -20.60 4.23 -2.85
CA SER A 157 -19.48 3.39 -2.40
C SER A 157 -18.62 4.03 -1.31
N TYR A 158 -18.65 5.36 -1.14
CA TYR A 158 -17.96 6.03 -0.04
C TYR A 158 -18.85 6.04 1.20
N ALA A 159 -18.48 5.25 2.21
CA ALA A 159 -19.11 5.33 3.52
C ALA A 159 -19.10 6.80 3.99
N LYS A 160 -20.28 7.33 4.31
CA LYS A 160 -20.44 8.66 4.90
C LYS A 160 -19.95 8.57 6.35
N ASN A 161 -18.64 8.59 6.52
CA ASN A 161 -18.00 8.54 7.84
C ASN A 161 -18.25 9.88 8.55
N ASP A 162 -18.73 9.81 9.79
CA ASP A 162 -19.02 10.98 10.62
C ASP A 162 -17.79 11.39 11.45
N TYR A 163 -16.67 11.68 10.78
CA TYR A 163 -15.45 12.13 11.45
C TYR A 163 -15.68 13.44 12.21
N VAL A 164 -15.30 13.48 13.48
CA VAL A 164 -15.33 14.66 14.34
C VAL A 164 -13.95 14.93 14.95
N LEU A 165 -13.68 16.16 15.37
CA LEU A 165 -12.37 16.54 15.92
C LEU A 165 -11.96 15.67 17.13
N ASN A 166 -12.90 15.18 17.94
CA ASN A 166 -12.59 14.29 19.08
C ASN A 166 -11.98 12.94 18.66
N HIS A 167 -12.14 12.53 17.40
CA HIS A 167 -11.46 11.35 16.86
C HIS A 167 -9.96 11.61 16.62
N VAL A 168 -9.57 12.87 16.48
CA VAL A 168 -8.20 13.32 16.22
C VAL A 168 -7.53 13.77 17.51
N PHE A 169 -8.15 14.70 18.23
CA PHE A 169 -7.57 15.33 19.42
C PHE A 169 -7.98 14.58 20.69
N ILE A 170 -7.03 13.87 21.33
CA ILE A 170 -7.26 13.19 22.61
C ILE A 170 -6.86 14.06 23.81
N GLU A 171 -5.92 14.99 23.63
CA GLU A 171 -5.34 15.73 24.74
C GLU A 171 -6.14 16.98 25.15
N ASP A 172 -6.30 17.13 26.47
CA ASP A 172 -7.06 18.23 27.10
C ASP A 172 -6.48 19.63 26.83
N HIS A 173 -5.20 19.72 26.46
CA HIS A 173 -4.54 21.00 26.22
C HIS A 173 -4.98 21.69 24.91
N ASN A 174 -5.68 20.96 24.03
CA ASN A 174 -6.17 21.46 22.75
C ASN A 174 -7.62 21.97 22.76
N LYS A 175 -8.28 22.04 23.93
CA LYS A 175 -9.73 22.38 24.03
C LYS A 175 -10.12 23.72 23.40
N GLU A 176 -9.30 24.76 23.57
CA GLU A 176 -9.58 26.08 22.96
C GLU A 176 -9.43 26.04 21.44
N LEU A 177 -8.48 25.25 20.93
CA LEU A 177 -8.19 25.06 19.52
C LEU A 177 -9.27 24.21 18.82
N ILE A 178 -9.70 23.12 19.47
CA ILE A 178 -10.83 22.30 19.03
C ILE A 178 -12.09 23.18 18.93
N ALA A 179 -12.35 24.03 19.92
CA ALA A 179 -13.50 24.94 19.90
C ALA A 179 -13.41 25.99 18.78
N GLN A 180 -12.19 26.46 18.44
CA GLN A 180 -11.98 27.35 17.32
C GLN A 180 -12.22 26.63 15.98
N LEU A 181 -11.63 25.45 15.79
CA LEU A 181 -11.81 24.62 14.60
C LEU A 181 -13.28 24.22 14.42
N ASP A 182 -13.99 23.79 15.46
CA ASP A 182 -15.42 23.45 15.38
C ASP A 182 -16.31 24.67 15.04
N LYS A 183 -15.89 25.87 15.44
CA LYS A 183 -16.62 27.11 15.13
C LYS A 183 -16.37 27.56 13.69
N GLU A 184 -15.14 27.41 13.21
CA GLU A 184 -14.72 27.86 11.88
C GLU A 184 -15.02 26.82 10.79
N LEU A 185 -14.95 25.54 11.13
CA LEU A 185 -15.17 24.42 10.24
C LEU A 185 -16.51 23.75 10.55
N GLY A 186 -17.37 23.68 9.54
CA GLY A 186 -18.52 22.78 9.61
C GLY A 186 -18.08 21.32 9.61
N ARG A 187 -18.95 20.43 10.12
CA ARG A 187 -18.74 18.96 10.10
C ARG A 187 -18.28 18.42 8.75
N GLU A 188 -18.81 18.99 7.67
CA GLU A 188 -18.43 18.58 6.31
C GLU A 188 -16.97 18.90 5.95
N ASN A 189 -16.45 20.05 6.38
CA ASN A 189 -15.05 20.40 6.14
C ASN A 189 -14.10 19.54 6.98
N ILE A 190 -14.48 19.24 8.22
CA ILE A 190 -13.73 18.32 9.09
C ILE A 190 -13.68 16.93 8.45
N ARG A 191 -14.81 16.45 7.94
CA ARG A 191 -14.93 15.16 7.25
C ARG A 191 -14.06 15.10 5.99
N ARG A 192 -14.17 16.10 5.11
CA ARG A 192 -13.40 16.17 3.84
C ARG A 192 -11.89 16.21 4.12
N HIS A 193 -11.46 17.08 5.04
CA HIS A 193 -10.05 17.17 5.42
C HIS A 193 -9.53 15.85 6.00
N THR A 194 -10.25 15.27 6.97
CA THR A 194 -9.87 13.99 7.59
C THR A 194 -9.77 12.87 6.55
N THR A 195 -10.75 12.78 5.64
CA THR A 195 -10.77 11.76 4.58
C THR A 195 -9.60 11.93 3.62
N MET A 196 -9.30 13.17 3.21
CA MET A 196 -8.16 13.47 2.34
C MET A 196 -6.83 13.09 3.00
N VAL A 197 -6.61 13.46 4.25
CA VAL A 197 -5.38 13.14 4.98
C VAL A 197 -5.25 11.63 5.19
N LEU A 198 -6.30 10.96 5.65
CA LEU A 198 -6.31 9.50 5.85
C LEU A 198 -6.01 8.74 4.56
N HIS A 199 -6.47 9.22 3.40
CA HIS A 199 -6.18 8.58 2.12
C HIS A 199 -4.70 8.68 1.72
N ASN A 200 -3.99 9.72 2.17
CA ASN A 200 -2.57 9.90 1.91
C ASN A 200 -1.69 9.29 3.01
N LEU A 201 -2.28 8.73 4.08
CA LEU A 201 -1.56 8.02 5.11
C LEU A 201 -1.19 6.59 4.68
N PRO A 202 -0.10 6.04 5.24
CA PRO A 202 0.20 4.62 5.13
C PRO A 202 -0.99 3.76 5.54
N LEU A 203 -1.30 2.74 4.73
CA LEU A 203 -2.44 1.86 4.94
C LEU A 203 -2.55 1.30 6.39
N PRO A 204 -1.46 0.89 7.08
CA PRO A 204 -1.54 0.45 8.47
C PRO A 204 -2.05 1.53 9.43
N MET A 205 -1.64 2.78 9.25
CA MET A 205 -2.08 3.91 10.09
C MET A 205 -3.56 4.22 9.85
N ARG A 206 -3.94 4.33 8.57
CA ARG A 206 -5.34 4.53 8.16
C ARG A 206 -6.25 3.45 8.72
N THR A 207 -5.86 2.18 8.56
CA THR A 207 -6.67 1.03 9.00
C THR A 207 -6.89 1.04 10.51
N VAL A 208 -5.82 1.27 11.29
CA VAL A 208 -5.92 1.32 12.75
C VAL A 208 -6.81 2.49 13.20
N PHE A 209 -6.70 3.65 12.54
CA PHE A 209 -7.55 4.79 12.83
C PHE A 209 -9.03 4.48 12.55
N GLU A 210 -9.36 3.98 11.36
CA GLU A 210 -10.73 3.62 10.97
C GLU A 210 -11.34 2.56 11.90
N LEU A 211 -10.58 1.52 12.28
CA LEU A 211 -11.04 0.50 13.23
C LEU A 211 -11.35 1.10 14.62
N ALA A 212 -10.56 2.08 15.06
CA ALA A 212 -10.75 2.73 16.36
C ALA A 212 -11.92 3.73 16.35
N THR A 213 -12.13 4.46 15.26
CA THR A 213 -13.09 5.58 15.22
C THR A 213 -14.41 5.21 14.59
N GLU A 214 -14.41 4.51 13.45
CA GLU A 214 -15.65 4.14 12.74
C GLU A 214 -16.25 2.87 13.35
N PHE A 215 -15.40 1.87 13.60
CA PHE A 215 -15.84 0.58 14.12
C PHE A 215 -15.76 0.46 15.64
N HIS A 216 -15.23 1.48 16.32
CA HIS A 216 -15.19 1.58 17.79
C HIS A 216 -14.48 0.40 18.48
N PHE A 217 -13.55 -0.27 17.80
CA PHE A 217 -12.76 -1.34 18.40
C PHE A 217 -11.71 -0.76 19.35
N SER A 218 -11.52 -1.43 20.47
CA SER A 218 -10.41 -1.14 21.40
C SER A 218 -9.06 -1.52 20.79
N VAL A 219 -7.98 -0.96 21.34
CA VAL A 219 -6.60 -1.29 20.93
C VAL A 219 -6.34 -2.80 20.99
N ASP A 220 -6.87 -3.49 22.01
CA ASP A 220 -6.74 -4.94 22.17
C ASP A 220 -7.48 -5.71 21.06
N GLU A 221 -8.70 -5.28 20.71
CA GLU A 221 -9.46 -5.87 19.61
C GLU A 221 -8.80 -5.61 18.25
N ILE A 222 -8.27 -4.40 18.04
CA ILE A 222 -7.54 -4.07 16.81
C ILE A 222 -6.27 -4.91 16.69
N ALA A 223 -5.51 -5.08 17.78
CA ALA A 223 -4.33 -5.96 17.80
C ALA A 223 -4.68 -7.40 17.43
N MET A 224 -5.83 -7.90 17.91
CA MET A 224 -6.36 -9.21 17.52
C MET A 224 -6.77 -9.27 16.05
N ILE A 225 -7.51 -8.28 15.54
CA ILE A 225 -7.96 -8.20 14.14
C ILE A 225 -6.75 -8.15 13.19
N ARG A 226 -5.74 -7.37 13.55
CA ARG A 226 -4.55 -7.11 12.73
C ARG A 226 -3.43 -8.12 12.91
N ASN A 227 -3.53 -9.01 13.90
CA ASN A 227 -2.44 -9.89 14.33
C ASN A 227 -1.12 -9.12 14.57
N GLN A 228 -1.22 -7.99 15.26
CA GLN A 228 -0.11 -7.09 15.62
C GLN A 228 0.01 -7.00 17.14
N SER A 229 1.16 -6.54 17.64
CA SER A 229 1.31 -6.27 19.08
C SER A 229 0.51 -5.03 19.51
N LEU A 230 0.11 -4.99 20.78
CA LEU A 230 -0.58 -3.82 21.36
C LEU A 230 0.24 -2.53 21.18
N GLU A 231 1.56 -2.63 21.30
CA GLU A 231 2.45 -1.47 21.16
C GLU A 231 2.47 -0.93 19.73
N GLU A 232 2.54 -1.81 18.74
CA GLU A 232 2.48 -1.41 17.33
C GLU A 232 1.14 -0.74 16.98
N VAL A 233 0.02 -1.28 17.48
CA VAL A 233 -1.29 -0.69 17.25
C VAL A 233 -1.40 0.69 17.90
N LYS A 234 -0.93 0.84 19.15
CA LYS A 234 -0.89 2.15 19.82
C LYS A 234 -0.06 3.15 19.03
N GLN A 235 1.14 2.76 18.60
CA GLN A 235 2.03 3.65 17.85
C GLN A 235 1.41 4.07 16.51
N LEU A 236 0.77 3.14 15.79
CA LEU A 236 0.07 3.45 14.53
C LEU A 236 -1.09 4.42 14.75
N LEU A 237 -1.89 4.20 15.80
CA LEU A 237 -3.04 5.05 16.13
C LEU A 237 -2.59 6.47 16.54
N GLU A 238 -1.59 6.57 17.41
CA GLU A 238 -1.01 7.85 17.85
C GLU A 238 -0.39 8.62 16.68
N ASN A 239 0.36 7.94 15.82
CA ASN A 239 0.93 8.58 14.63
C ASN A 239 -0.18 9.09 13.71
N ALA A 240 -1.26 8.32 13.48
CA ALA A 240 -2.36 8.74 12.63
C ALA A 240 -3.05 10.00 13.17
N ARG A 241 -3.33 10.02 14.48
CA ARG A 241 -3.91 11.18 15.17
C ARG A 241 -3.02 12.40 15.10
N LYS A 242 -1.72 12.22 15.37
CA LYS A 242 -0.74 13.32 15.32
C LYS A 242 -0.62 13.90 13.90
N THR A 243 -0.60 13.07 12.87
CA THR A 243 -0.55 13.53 11.48
C THR A 243 -1.80 14.35 11.12
N LEU A 244 -2.99 13.88 11.52
CA LEU A 244 -4.24 14.61 11.35
C LEU A 244 -4.26 15.94 12.14
N GLU A 245 -3.80 15.92 13.39
CA GLU A 245 -3.69 17.11 14.22
C GLU A 245 -2.81 18.19 13.56
N VAL A 246 -1.64 17.78 13.09
CA VAL A 246 -0.70 18.67 12.38
C VAL A 246 -1.32 19.22 11.09
N SER A 247 -1.99 18.39 10.29
CA SER A 247 -2.60 18.83 9.03
C SER A 247 -3.71 19.86 9.26
N PHE A 248 -4.52 19.70 10.32
CA PHE A 248 -5.53 20.68 10.70
C PHE A 248 -4.89 22.01 11.12
N PHE A 249 -3.83 21.99 11.93
CA PHE A 249 -3.14 23.20 12.36
C PHE A 249 -2.52 23.96 11.19
N ASN A 250 -1.86 23.25 10.27
CA ASN A 250 -1.14 23.89 9.18
C ASN A 250 -2.10 24.46 8.13
N ARG A 251 -3.15 23.71 7.75
CA ARG A 251 -4.09 24.16 6.72
C ARG A 251 -4.94 25.35 7.17
N TYR A 252 -5.36 25.36 8.43
CA TYR A 252 -6.29 26.37 8.95
C TYR A 252 -5.59 27.46 9.79
N GLU A 253 -4.26 27.49 9.79
CA GLU A 253 -3.41 28.51 10.43
C GLU A 253 -3.77 28.78 11.89
N VAL A 254 -4.25 27.75 12.58
CA VAL A 254 -4.58 27.86 14.01
C VAL A 254 -3.27 27.88 14.76
N LYS A 255 -2.97 28.99 15.45
CA LYS A 255 -1.72 29.14 16.21
C LYS A 255 -1.63 28.04 17.27
N LYS A 256 -0.57 27.22 17.19
CA LYS A 256 -0.14 26.33 18.29
C LYS A 256 0.10 27.11 19.58
#